data_AF-A0A956X8M9-F1
#
_entry.id   AF-A0A956X8M9-F1
#
_cell.length_a   1.000
_cell.length_b   1.000
_cell.length_c   1.000
_cell.angle_alpha   90.00
_cell.angle_beta   90.00
_cell.angle_gamma   90.00
#
_symmetry.space_group_name_H-M   'P 1'
#
loop_
_entity.id
_entity.type
_entity.pdbx_description
1 polymer ?
#
loop_
_entity_poly.entity_id
_entity_poly.type
_entity_poly.pdbx_seq_one_letter_code
_entity_poly.pdbx_strand_id
1 'polypeptide(L)'
;MKVVIFAGGSGRRLWPLSRQKSPKQFEPIMANRSTLQLGVDRVVGVYGAENIFISTNERYVEMVREQLPELPPENIIGEPARRDLAAAVGLALMHLSRKMESPDEAVAILWGDNYMSEVDTFRAVLAAAETLLQQQEAAILFIGETPRFANNNLGWIGLGEKLGEVEGRPYYRFDSLAYRPPLDVCRRMFAEKTHVWNTGY
;
A
#
# COMPACT_ATOMS: atom_id res chain seq x y z
N MET A 1 -5.63 -0.95 14.07
CA MET A 1 -5.00 -1.60 12.90
C MET A 1 -3.50 -1.34 12.86
N LYS A 2 -2.70 -2.35 12.48
CA LYS A 2 -1.28 -2.16 12.13
C LYS A 2 -1.12 -1.81 10.66
N VAL A 3 -0.08 -1.06 10.33
CA VAL A 3 0.22 -0.66 8.95
C VAL A 3 1.65 -1.06 8.61
N VAL A 4 1.84 -1.78 7.51
CA VAL A 4 3.18 -2.06 6.97
C VAL A 4 3.38 -1.35 5.64
N ILE A 5 4.47 -0.59 5.53
CA ILE A 5 4.88 0.11 4.32
C ILE A 5 6.11 -0.58 3.73
N PHE A 6 6.00 -1.06 2.50
CA PHE A 6 7.09 -1.71 1.77
C PHE A 6 7.96 -0.68 1.04
N ALA A 7 9.26 -0.69 1.34
CA ALA A 7 10.28 0.23 0.84
C ALA A 7 11.49 -0.51 0.20
N GLY A 8 11.30 -1.73 -0.33
CA GLY A 8 12.37 -2.56 -0.91
C GLY A 8 12.69 -2.33 -2.39
N GLY A 9 11.94 -1.47 -3.10
CA GLY A 9 12.08 -1.29 -4.54
C GLY A 9 13.44 -0.71 -4.96
N SER A 10 14.12 -1.34 -5.93
CA SER A 10 15.40 -0.82 -6.49
C SER A 10 15.27 0.41 -7.40
N GLY A 11 14.04 0.88 -7.66
CA GLY A 11 13.77 2.18 -8.30
C GLY A 11 14.32 2.43 -9.71
N ARG A 12 14.77 1.42 -10.47
CA ARG A 12 15.44 1.57 -11.79
C ARG A 12 14.73 2.45 -12.84
N ARG A 13 13.42 2.70 -12.69
CA ARG A 13 12.59 3.50 -13.62
C ARG A 13 12.74 5.02 -13.45
N LEU A 14 13.31 5.50 -12.34
CA LEU A 14 13.57 6.92 -12.09
C LEU A 14 15.07 7.24 -12.20
N TRP A 15 15.83 6.52 -13.02
CA TRP A 15 17.22 6.89 -13.28
C TRP A 15 17.26 8.27 -13.98
N PRO A 16 18.14 9.22 -13.59
CA PRO A 16 19.29 9.08 -12.70
C PRO A 16 19.02 9.33 -11.20
N LEU A 17 17.78 9.67 -10.80
CA LEU A 17 17.40 9.88 -9.39
C LEU A 17 17.55 8.59 -8.57
N SER A 18 17.15 7.44 -9.12
CA SER A 18 17.35 6.16 -8.43
C SER A 18 18.72 5.57 -8.71
N ARG A 19 19.57 5.51 -7.68
CA ARG A 19 20.87 4.81 -7.69
C ARG A 19 20.83 3.59 -6.76
N GLN A 20 21.75 2.63 -6.92
CA GLN A 20 21.83 1.48 -5.99
C GLN A 20 22.04 1.90 -4.53
N LYS A 21 22.77 2.99 -4.31
CA LYS A 21 23.04 3.58 -2.99
C LYS A 21 21.94 4.54 -2.50
N SER A 22 21.03 4.96 -3.39
CA SER A 22 19.92 5.83 -3.04
C SER A 22 18.68 5.48 -3.89
N PRO A 23 17.89 4.50 -3.42
CA PRO A 23 16.66 4.10 -4.11
C PRO A 23 15.66 5.26 -4.16
N LYS A 24 14.85 5.30 -5.21
CA LYS A 24 13.89 6.40 -5.46
C LYS A 24 13.03 6.81 -4.26
N GLN A 25 12.65 5.85 -3.41
CA GLN A 25 11.76 6.10 -2.29
C GLN A 25 12.42 6.85 -1.13
N PHE A 26 13.74 7.00 -1.17
CA PHE A 26 14.56 7.71 -0.19
C PHE A 26 15.02 9.08 -0.70
N GLU A 27 14.83 9.37 -1.99
CA GLU A 27 15.15 10.68 -2.56
C GLU A 27 14.03 11.69 -2.25
N PRO A 28 14.36 12.92 -1.86
CA PRO A 28 13.36 13.97 -1.67
C PRO A 28 12.76 14.34 -3.03
N ILE A 29 11.51 13.90 -3.26
CA ILE A 29 10.83 14.11 -4.55
C ILE A 29 9.89 15.30 -4.47
N MET A 30 9.23 15.54 -3.32
CA MET A 30 8.36 16.70 -3.12
C MET A 30 8.48 17.27 -1.72
N ALA A 31 8.48 18.60 -1.63
CA ALA A 31 8.57 19.35 -0.37
C ALA A 31 9.74 18.91 0.55
N ASN A 32 10.89 18.57 -0.04
CA ASN A 32 12.08 18.03 0.65
C ASN A 32 11.84 16.71 1.43
N ARG A 33 10.74 15.99 1.15
CA ARG A 33 10.47 14.67 1.74
C ARG A 33 10.52 13.57 0.69
N SER A 34 10.97 12.40 1.13
CA SER A 34 10.98 11.20 0.31
C SER A 34 9.58 10.59 0.18
N THR A 35 9.31 9.78 -0.85
CA THR A 35 7.98 9.13 -0.96
C THR A 35 7.72 8.16 0.19
N LEU A 36 8.77 7.60 0.79
CA LEU A 36 8.65 6.80 2.01
C LEU A 36 8.17 7.66 3.18
N GLN A 37 8.80 8.82 3.41
CA GLN A 37 8.39 9.75 4.46
C GLN A 37 6.95 10.23 4.24
N LEU A 38 6.59 10.59 3.01
CA LEU A 38 5.21 10.90 2.65
C LEU A 38 4.27 9.71 2.87
N GLY A 39 4.76 8.48 2.70
CA GLY A 39 4.06 7.24 3.07
C GLY A 39 3.71 7.14 4.55
N VAL A 40 4.68 7.42 5.41
CA VAL A 40 4.52 7.38 6.86
C VAL A 40 3.65 8.53 7.34
N ASP A 41 3.89 9.75 6.90
CA ASP A 41 3.15 10.96 7.28
C ASP A 41 1.63 10.80 7.06
N ARG A 42 1.26 10.07 6.00
CA ARG A 42 -0.14 9.79 5.67
C ARG A 42 -0.86 9.01 6.77
N VAL A 43 -0.18 8.16 7.53
CA VAL A 43 -0.82 7.20 8.44
C VAL A 43 -0.39 7.35 9.90
N VAL A 44 0.81 7.86 10.16
CA VAL A 44 1.40 7.92 11.52
C VAL A 44 0.56 8.76 12.50
N GLY A 45 0.00 9.88 12.04
CA GLY A 45 -0.85 10.73 12.88
C GLY A 45 -2.23 10.13 13.21
N VAL A 46 -2.64 9.07 12.50
CA VAL A 46 -3.92 8.38 12.71
C VAL A 46 -3.73 7.11 13.54
N TYR A 47 -2.69 6.33 13.22
CA TYR A 47 -2.49 5.01 13.82
C TYR A 47 -1.42 4.95 14.91
N GLY A 48 -0.63 6.01 15.10
CA GLY A 48 0.49 6.03 16.05
C GLY A 48 1.74 5.34 15.49
N ALA A 49 2.92 5.86 15.84
CA ALA A 49 4.21 5.36 15.34
C ALA A 49 4.49 3.90 15.73
N GLU A 50 3.99 3.47 16.88
CA GLU A 50 4.07 2.10 17.39
C GLU A 50 3.37 1.07 16.49
N ASN A 51 2.40 1.50 15.69
CA ASN A 51 1.63 0.65 14.78
C ASN A 51 2.08 0.75 13.32
N ILE A 52 3.08 1.59 13.02
CA ILE A 52 3.65 1.71 11.67
C ILE A 52 4.94 0.88 11.57
N PHE A 53 4.99 0.02 10.56
CA PHE A 53 6.11 -0.87 10.27
C PHE A 53 6.65 -0.61 8.87
N ILE A 54 7.96 -0.71 8.71
CA ILE A 54 8.62 -0.57 7.41
C ILE A 54 9.26 -1.91 7.04
N SER A 55 8.92 -2.47 5.88
CA SER A 55 9.66 -3.61 5.31
C SER A 55 10.59 -3.12 4.21
N THR A 56 11.89 -3.31 4.36
CA THR A 56 12.89 -2.86 3.41
C THR A 56 14.01 -3.88 3.26
N ASN A 57 14.92 -3.70 2.30
CA ASN A 57 16.12 -4.54 2.27
C ASN A 57 17.03 -4.22 3.47
N GLU A 58 17.66 -5.23 4.07
CA GLU A 58 18.57 -5.11 5.23
C GLU A 58 19.56 -3.94 5.08
N ARG A 59 20.14 -3.76 3.88
CA ARG A 59 21.12 -2.71 3.61
C ARG A 59 20.59 -1.27 3.70
N TYR A 60 19.27 -1.09 3.72
CA TYR A 60 18.59 0.20 3.80
C TYR A 60 18.00 0.47 5.19
N VAL A 61 18.12 -0.45 6.14
CA VAL A 61 17.54 -0.30 7.49
C VAL A 61 18.04 0.99 8.15
N GLU A 62 19.35 1.26 8.07
CA GLU A 62 19.91 2.47 8.70
C GLU A 62 19.42 3.75 8.02
N MET A 63 19.32 3.75 6.70
CA MET A 63 18.74 4.87 5.94
C MET A 63 17.26 5.11 6.30
N VAL A 64 16.49 4.04 6.54
CA VAL A 64 15.10 4.16 7.02
C VAL A 64 15.07 4.79 8.40
N ARG A 65 15.94 4.36 9.34
CA ARG A 65 16.04 4.93 10.69
C ARG A 65 16.37 6.41 10.67
N GLU A 66 17.32 6.81 9.83
CA GLU A 66 17.69 8.23 9.66
C GLU A 66 16.54 9.06 9.11
N GLN A 67 15.74 8.51 8.17
CA GLN A 67 14.61 9.24 7.57
C GLN A 67 13.35 9.27 8.44
N LEU A 68 13.18 8.30 9.33
CA LEU A 68 11.99 8.08 10.15
C LEU A 68 12.35 7.86 11.63
N PRO A 69 13.03 8.83 12.28
CA PRO A 69 13.46 8.70 13.67
C PRO A 69 12.30 8.58 14.67
N GLU A 70 11.07 8.92 14.27
CA GLU A 70 9.86 8.80 15.06
C GLU A 70 9.37 7.35 15.21
N LEU A 71 9.80 6.43 14.34
CA LEU A 71 9.38 5.03 14.38
C LEU A 71 10.25 4.22 15.35
N PRO A 72 9.68 3.26 16.11
CA PRO A 72 10.47 2.34 16.91
C PRO A 72 11.47 1.56 16.03
N PRO A 73 12.76 1.45 16.41
CA PRO A 73 13.75 0.74 15.61
C PRO A 73 13.39 -0.72 15.30
N GLU A 74 12.64 -1.38 16.18
CA GLU A 74 12.11 -2.74 16.02
C GLU A 74 10.97 -2.87 14.99
N ASN A 75 10.36 -1.75 14.60
CA ASN A 75 9.30 -1.71 13.58
C ASN A 75 9.90 -1.64 12.16
N ILE A 76 11.21 -1.53 12.03
CA ILE A 76 11.92 -1.55 10.74
C ILE A 76 12.44 -2.95 10.48
N ILE A 77 11.80 -3.65 9.55
CA ILE A 77 12.07 -5.04 9.17
C ILE A 77 13.07 -5.05 8.01
N GLY A 78 14.25 -5.62 8.27
CA GLY A 78 15.27 -5.89 7.27
C GLY A 78 15.03 -7.21 6.54
N GLU A 79 14.75 -7.15 5.25
CA GLU A 79 14.66 -8.30 4.37
C GLU A 79 16.09 -8.75 4.00
N PRO A 80 16.48 -9.99 4.33
CA PRO A 80 17.86 -10.47 4.12
C PRO A 80 18.22 -10.61 2.64
N ALA A 81 17.21 -10.81 1.79
CA ALA A 81 17.37 -10.92 0.35
C ALA A 81 16.10 -10.44 -0.35
N ARG A 82 16.25 -9.86 -1.54
CA ARG A 82 15.10 -9.51 -2.39
C ARG A 82 14.47 -10.80 -2.94
N ARG A 83 13.24 -11.11 -2.51
CA ARG A 83 12.49 -12.32 -2.88
C ARG A 83 11.07 -12.02 -3.42
N ASP A 84 10.91 -10.84 -4.02
CA ASP A 84 9.65 -10.34 -4.58
C ASP A 84 8.50 -10.22 -3.55
N LEU A 85 7.32 -9.85 -4.04
CA LEU A 85 6.17 -9.40 -3.25
C LEU A 85 5.73 -10.41 -2.18
N ALA A 86 5.49 -11.66 -2.57
CA ALA A 86 4.88 -12.65 -1.68
C ALA A 86 5.78 -12.98 -0.48
N ALA A 87 7.10 -13.11 -0.70
CA ALA A 87 8.04 -13.38 0.38
C ALA A 87 8.20 -12.17 1.32
N ALA A 88 8.23 -10.96 0.78
CA ALA A 88 8.27 -9.74 1.57
C ALA A 88 7.02 -9.60 2.45
N VAL A 89 5.83 -9.79 1.87
CA VAL A 89 4.56 -9.76 2.61
C VAL A 89 4.50 -10.85 3.67
N GLY A 90 4.89 -12.09 3.35
CA GLY A 90 4.92 -13.19 4.32
C GLY A 90 5.86 -12.92 5.50
N LEU A 91 7.06 -12.39 5.24
CA LEU A 91 7.99 -11.99 6.29
C LEU A 91 7.38 -10.91 7.19
N ALA A 92 6.84 -9.84 6.59
CA ALA A 92 6.24 -8.75 7.33
C ALA A 92 5.07 -9.22 8.20
N LEU A 93 4.14 -10.02 7.66
CA LEU A 93 3.00 -10.53 8.41
C LEU A 93 3.43 -11.48 9.55
N MET A 94 4.48 -12.27 9.36
CA MET A 94 5.05 -13.09 10.45
C MET A 94 5.66 -12.24 11.57
N HIS A 95 6.27 -11.09 11.25
CA HIS A 95 6.75 -10.15 12.25
C HIS A 95 5.60 -9.47 12.99
N LEU A 96 4.59 -9.01 12.24
CA LEU A 96 3.41 -8.34 12.77
C LEU A 96 2.61 -9.27 13.70
N SER A 97 2.43 -10.54 13.36
CA SER A 97 1.65 -11.48 14.17
C SER A 97 2.19 -11.67 15.58
N ARG A 98 3.49 -11.44 15.80
CA ARG A 98 4.14 -11.46 17.14
C ARG A 98 3.91 -10.19 17.95
N LYS A 99 3.43 -9.13 17.30
CA LYS A 99 3.20 -7.79 17.85
C LYS A 99 1.70 -7.46 17.94
N MET A 100 0.84 -8.28 17.35
CA MET A 100 -0.62 -8.09 17.35
C MET A 100 -1.21 -8.54 18.68
N GLU A 101 -2.23 -7.83 19.13
CA GLU A 101 -2.95 -8.17 20.36
C GLU A 101 -3.97 -9.29 20.13
N SER A 102 -4.45 -9.41 18.89
CA SER A 102 -5.43 -10.40 18.46
C SER A 102 -5.05 -10.97 17.08
N PRO A 103 -5.31 -12.26 16.80
CA PRO A 103 -5.17 -12.81 15.45
C PRO A 103 -6.05 -12.12 14.40
N ASP A 104 -7.15 -11.51 14.85
CA ASP A 104 -8.15 -10.84 13.98
C ASP A 104 -7.87 -9.33 13.82
N GLU A 105 -6.77 -8.82 14.37
CA GLU A 105 -6.41 -7.41 14.21
C GLU A 105 -6.14 -7.09 12.73
N ALA A 106 -6.77 -6.05 12.20
CA ALA A 106 -6.58 -5.64 10.81
C ALA A 106 -5.14 -5.20 10.52
N VAL A 107 -4.67 -5.49 9.30
CA VAL A 107 -3.37 -5.05 8.78
C VAL A 107 -3.56 -4.36 7.44
N ALA A 108 -3.07 -3.13 7.31
CA ALA A 108 -2.98 -2.43 6.04
C ALA A 108 -1.59 -2.64 5.39
N ILE A 109 -1.58 -3.00 4.10
CA ILE A 109 -0.37 -3.18 3.30
C ILE A 109 -0.22 -1.99 2.36
N LEU A 110 0.84 -1.21 2.54
CA LEU A 110 1.11 0.00 1.76
C LEU A 110 2.45 -0.07 1.03
N TRP A 111 2.56 0.73 -0.04
CA TRP A 111 3.78 0.89 -0.84
C TRP A 111 4.39 2.28 -0.61
N GLY A 112 5.67 2.31 -0.23
CA GLY A 112 6.41 3.53 0.07
C GLY A 112 6.79 4.37 -1.16
N ASP A 113 6.42 3.94 -2.37
CA ASP A 113 6.71 4.63 -3.63
C ASP A 113 5.47 5.19 -4.35
N ASN A 114 4.31 5.16 -3.70
CA ASN A 114 3.08 5.77 -4.19
C ASN A 114 3.00 7.24 -3.78
N TYR A 115 2.60 8.09 -4.72
CA TYR A 115 2.20 9.47 -4.44
C TYR A 115 0.67 9.57 -4.33
N MET A 116 0.19 10.44 -3.44
CA MET A 116 -1.21 10.63 -3.14
C MET A 116 -1.47 12.07 -2.73
N SER A 117 -2.36 12.77 -3.45
CA SER A 117 -2.76 14.13 -3.12
C SER A 117 -3.89 14.17 -2.08
N GLU A 118 -4.84 13.24 -2.18
CA GLU A 118 -6.05 13.20 -1.33
C GLU A 118 -5.86 12.31 -0.09
N VAL A 119 -4.96 12.72 0.82
CA VAL A 119 -4.60 11.93 2.02
C VAL A 119 -5.79 11.66 2.91
N ASP A 120 -6.66 12.63 3.15
CA ASP A 120 -7.81 12.46 4.04
C ASP A 120 -8.87 11.52 3.47
N THR A 121 -9.04 11.53 2.13
CA THR A 121 -9.91 10.56 1.45
C THR A 121 -9.37 9.14 1.65
N PHE A 122 -8.06 8.95 1.50
CA PHE A 122 -7.44 7.65 1.71
C PHE A 122 -7.53 7.15 3.15
N ARG A 123 -7.29 8.03 4.14
CA ARG A 123 -7.48 7.71 5.57
C ARG A 123 -8.90 7.24 5.86
N ALA A 124 -9.89 7.91 5.30
CA ALA A 124 -11.28 7.52 5.48
C ALA A 124 -11.64 6.21 4.75
N VAL A 125 -10.99 5.89 3.62
CA VAL A 125 -11.10 4.56 3.00
C VAL A 125 -10.48 3.48 3.88
N LEU A 126 -9.31 3.72 4.49
CA LEU A 126 -8.71 2.79 5.44
C LEU A 126 -9.60 2.55 6.68
N ALA A 127 -10.22 3.60 7.22
CA ALA A 127 -11.15 3.49 8.34
C ALA A 127 -12.41 2.68 7.98
N ALA A 128 -12.97 2.89 6.78
CA ALA A 128 -14.09 2.09 6.28
C ALA A 128 -13.69 0.62 6.08
N ALA A 129 -12.49 0.36 5.56
CA ALA A 129 -11.97 -0.99 5.41
C ALA A 129 -11.76 -1.68 6.78
N GLU A 130 -11.20 -0.98 7.76
CA GLU A 130 -11.06 -1.48 9.12
C GLU A 130 -12.41 -1.84 9.74
N THR A 131 -13.44 -1.00 9.53
CA THR A 131 -14.82 -1.29 9.99
C THR A 131 -15.36 -2.59 9.40
N LEU A 132 -15.22 -2.79 8.08
CA LEU A 132 -15.67 -4.00 7.40
C LEU A 132 -14.96 -5.26 7.91
N LEU A 133 -13.65 -5.17 8.17
CA LEU A 133 -12.85 -6.28 8.73
C LEU A 133 -13.30 -6.60 10.17
N GLN A 134 -13.52 -5.60 11.01
CA GLN A 134 -14.00 -5.77 12.38
C GLN A 134 -15.41 -6.38 12.45
N GLN A 135 -16.27 -6.03 11.49
CA GLN A 135 -17.62 -6.60 11.36
C GLN A 135 -17.63 -7.99 10.71
N GLN A 136 -16.46 -8.50 10.29
CA GLN A 136 -16.31 -9.79 9.59
C GLN A 136 -17.08 -9.88 8.27
N GLU A 137 -17.35 -8.74 7.63
CA GLU A 137 -17.97 -8.67 6.30
C GLU A 137 -17.00 -9.11 5.19
N ALA A 138 -15.69 -9.06 5.47
CA ALA A 138 -14.64 -9.53 4.59
C ALA A 138 -13.42 -10.02 5.40
N ALA A 139 -12.63 -10.92 4.81
CA ALA A 139 -11.32 -11.31 5.34
C ALA A 139 -10.15 -10.57 4.66
N ILE A 140 -10.35 -10.15 3.40
CA ILE A 140 -9.37 -9.41 2.60
C ILE A 140 -10.15 -8.35 1.81
N LEU A 141 -9.63 -7.13 1.81
CA LEU A 141 -10.16 -6.01 1.03
C LEU A 141 -9.09 -5.51 0.07
N PHE A 142 -9.52 -5.06 -1.10
CA PHE A 142 -8.69 -4.34 -2.05
C PHE A 142 -9.20 -2.90 -2.16
N ILE A 143 -8.29 -1.94 -2.24
CA ILE A 143 -8.65 -0.53 -2.45
C ILE A 143 -8.39 -0.16 -3.91
N GLY A 144 -9.49 0.07 -4.63
CA GLY A 144 -9.45 0.50 -6.03
C GLY A 144 -9.56 2.01 -6.20
N GLU A 145 -8.91 2.54 -7.24
CA GLU A 145 -9.11 3.93 -7.69
C GLU A 145 -10.03 3.95 -8.91
N THR A 146 -11.03 4.83 -8.91
CA THR A 146 -11.88 5.06 -10.08
C THR A 146 -11.03 5.50 -11.27
N PRO A 147 -11.02 4.73 -12.38
CA PRO A 147 -10.18 5.03 -13.53
C PRO A 147 -10.58 6.36 -14.17
N ARG A 148 -9.57 7.15 -14.57
CA ARG A 148 -9.78 8.39 -15.35
C ARG A 148 -9.63 8.18 -16.85
N PHE A 149 -9.01 7.08 -17.25
CA PHE A 149 -8.79 6.67 -18.64
C PHE A 149 -8.44 5.17 -18.69
N ALA A 150 -8.38 4.62 -19.90
CA ALA A 150 -7.88 3.26 -20.12
C ALA A 150 -6.35 3.21 -20.02
N ASN A 151 -5.80 2.51 -19.02
CA ASN A 151 -4.38 2.38 -18.77
C ASN A 151 -3.94 0.90 -18.68
N ASN A 152 -3.13 0.45 -19.63
CA ASN A 152 -2.59 -0.92 -19.69
C ASN A 152 -1.30 -1.11 -18.87
N ASN A 153 -0.79 -0.08 -18.21
CA ASN A 153 0.37 -0.19 -17.32
C ASN A 153 -0.01 -0.51 -15.86
N LEU A 154 -1.32 -0.47 -15.55
CA LEU A 154 -1.89 -0.75 -14.23
C LEU A 154 -2.58 -2.11 -14.17
N GLY A 155 -2.79 -2.60 -12.95
CA GLY A 155 -3.76 -3.66 -12.71
C GLY A 155 -5.18 -3.10 -12.66
N TRP A 156 -6.16 -3.97 -12.84
CA TRP A 156 -7.59 -3.66 -12.78
C TRP A 156 -8.29 -4.69 -11.89
N ILE A 157 -9.17 -4.22 -11.01
CA ILE A 157 -10.01 -5.03 -10.12
C ILE A 157 -11.43 -4.98 -10.67
N GLY A 158 -11.99 -6.15 -10.97
CA GLY A 158 -13.39 -6.30 -11.37
C GLY A 158 -14.31 -6.10 -10.17
N LEU A 159 -15.31 -5.24 -10.34
CA LEU A 159 -16.36 -5.02 -9.37
C LEU A 159 -17.51 -6.00 -9.63
N GLY A 160 -17.77 -6.87 -8.66
CA GLY A 160 -18.96 -7.72 -8.66
C GLY A 160 -20.20 -6.99 -8.15
N GLU A 161 -21.02 -7.71 -7.41
CA GLU A 161 -22.22 -7.16 -6.76
C GLU A 161 -21.87 -6.09 -5.72
N LYS A 162 -22.63 -4.98 -5.70
CA LYS A 162 -22.54 -3.99 -4.60
C LYS A 162 -23.12 -4.62 -3.34
N LEU A 163 -22.30 -4.77 -2.31
CA LEU A 163 -22.70 -5.40 -1.05
C LEU A 163 -23.22 -4.36 -0.04
N GLY A 164 -22.73 -3.13 -0.10
CA GLY A 164 -23.20 -2.06 0.77
C GLY A 164 -22.35 -0.80 0.67
N GLU A 165 -22.39 0.02 1.73
CA GLU A 165 -21.55 1.19 1.89
C GLU A 165 -21.23 1.46 3.37
N VAL A 166 -20.04 1.98 3.63
CA VAL A 166 -19.58 2.43 4.96
C VAL A 166 -19.18 3.90 4.84
N GLU A 167 -19.84 4.77 5.61
CA GLU A 167 -19.61 6.22 5.56
C GLU A 167 -19.67 6.81 4.13
N GLY A 168 -20.63 6.34 3.32
CA GLY A 168 -20.80 6.77 1.93
C GLY A 168 -19.79 6.17 0.93
N ARG A 169 -18.94 5.23 1.36
CA ARG A 169 -17.99 4.52 0.50
C ARG A 169 -18.56 3.14 0.14
N PRO A 170 -18.93 2.89 -1.13
CA PRO A 170 -19.49 1.61 -1.53
C PRO A 170 -18.42 0.51 -1.51
N TYR A 171 -18.81 -0.69 -1.14
CA TYR A 171 -17.98 -1.89 -1.26
C TYR A 171 -18.70 -2.95 -2.08
N TYR A 172 -17.89 -3.75 -2.79
CA TYR A 172 -18.35 -4.69 -3.80
C TYR A 172 -17.72 -6.04 -3.54
N ARG A 173 -18.43 -7.10 -3.92
CA ARG A 173 -17.85 -8.43 -3.99
C ARG A 173 -16.71 -8.42 -5.02
N PHE A 174 -15.56 -8.96 -4.65
CA PHE A 174 -14.46 -9.16 -5.58
C PHE A 174 -14.89 -10.09 -6.72
N ASP A 175 -14.66 -9.67 -7.96
CA ASP A 175 -14.95 -10.47 -9.15
C ASP A 175 -13.67 -11.02 -9.79
N SER A 176 -12.75 -10.13 -10.16
CA SER A 176 -11.57 -10.52 -10.93
C SER A 176 -10.39 -9.56 -10.74
N LEU A 177 -9.19 -10.02 -11.10
CA LEU A 177 -7.98 -9.21 -11.14
C LEU A 177 -7.27 -9.41 -12.48
N ALA A 178 -7.03 -8.32 -13.21
CA ALA A 178 -6.27 -8.33 -14.46
C ALA A 178 -5.04 -7.43 -14.32
N TYR A 179 -3.83 -8.00 -14.42
CA TYR A 179 -2.59 -7.22 -14.37
C TYR A 179 -2.09 -6.86 -15.76
N ARG A 180 -2.04 -5.55 -16.06
CA ARG A 180 -1.61 -5.01 -17.36
C ARG A 180 -2.29 -5.67 -18.56
N PRO A 181 -3.64 -5.69 -18.60
CA PRO A 181 -4.34 -6.27 -19.73
C PRO A 181 -4.08 -5.46 -21.02
N PRO A 182 -4.30 -6.05 -22.20
CA PRO A 182 -4.22 -5.32 -23.47
C PRO A 182 -5.08 -4.05 -23.49
N LEU A 183 -4.66 -3.03 -24.25
CA LEU A 183 -5.29 -1.70 -24.20
C LEU A 183 -6.76 -1.72 -24.66
N ASP A 184 -7.12 -2.57 -25.61
CA ASP A 184 -8.51 -2.79 -26.04
C ASP A 184 -9.38 -3.34 -24.89
N VAL A 185 -8.83 -4.24 -24.07
CA VAL A 185 -9.48 -4.74 -22.86
C VAL A 185 -9.65 -3.61 -21.83
N CYS A 186 -8.61 -2.81 -21.58
CA CYS A 186 -8.71 -1.65 -20.70
C CYS A 186 -9.78 -0.64 -21.17
N ARG A 187 -9.89 -0.40 -22.47
CA ARG A 187 -10.89 0.53 -23.05
C ARG A 187 -12.31 0.05 -22.79
N ARG A 188 -12.56 -1.25 -22.94
CA ARG A 188 -13.84 -1.87 -22.61
C ARG A 188 -14.17 -1.76 -21.12
N MET A 189 -13.24 -2.19 -20.25
CA MET A 189 -13.39 -2.09 -18.79
C MET A 189 -13.68 -0.65 -18.33
N PHE A 190 -12.98 0.33 -18.91
CA PHE A 190 -13.19 1.75 -18.65
C PHE A 190 -14.57 2.24 -19.10
N ALA A 191 -14.99 1.89 -20.34
CA ALA A 191 -16.26 2.32 -20.90
C ALA A 191 -17.46 1.72 -20.14
N GLU A 192 -17.35 0.46 -19.74
CA GLU A 192 -18.41 -0.28 -19.03
C GLU A 192 -18.44 0.04 -17.53
N LYS A 193 -17.39 0.67 -16.98
CA LYS A 193 -17.23 0.97 -15.54
C LYS A 193 -17.34 -0.27 -14.65
N THR A 194 -16.95 -1.43 -15.19
CA THR A 194 -16.99 -2.72 -14.50
C THR A 194 -15.75 -2.97 -13.63
N HIS A 195 -14.71 -2.15 -13.79
CA HIS A 195 -13.44 -2.32 -13.10
C HIS A 195 -12.89 -1.00 -12.57
N VAL A 196 -12.10 -1.09 -11.52
CA VAL A 196 -11.30 0.00 -10.95
C VAL A 196 -9.82 -0.29 -11.09
N TRP A 197 -8.96 0.74 -11.01
CA TRP A 197 -7.52 0.54 -11.02
C TRP A 197 -7.07 -0.13 -9.72
N ASN A 198 -6.25 -1.17 -9.85
CA ASN A 198 -5.52 -1.74 -8.73
C ASN A 198 -4.36 -0.81 -8.36
N THR A 199 -4.49 -0.13 -7.22
CA THR A 199 -3.47 0.78 -6.68
C THR A 199 -2.38 0.05 -5.88
N GLY A 200 -2.58 -1.24 -5.63
CA GLY A 200 -1.71 -2.12 -4.85
C GLY A 200 -2.11 -2.26 -3.38
N TYR A 201 -3.10 -1.51 -2.91
CA TYR A 201 -3.58 -1.53 -1.53
C TYR A 201 -4.69 -2.56 -1.30
#